data_AF-A0A7V8A7J6-F1
#
_entry.id   AF-A0A7V8A7J6-F1
#
_cell.length_a   1.000
_cell.length_b   1.000
_cell.length_c   1.000
_cell.angle_alpha   90.00
_cell.angle_beta   90.00
_cell.angle_gamma   90.00
#
_symmetry.space_group_name_H-M   'P 1'
#
loop_
_entity.id
_entity.type
_entity.pdbx_description
1 polymer ?
#
loop_
_entity_poly.entity_id
_entity_poly.type
_entity_poly.pdbx_seq_one_letter_code
_entity_poly.pdbx_strand_id
1 'polypeptide(L)'
;YLDEIRKEGTSIGAVMEIHASGVPAGWGAPIYGKIDGELAAAMMSINAAKGVEIGAGFGAAELMGHENADEMFMDNGKIAFKSNNNGGVLAGLSTGQDIVVRVAIKPTSSILTPVQSLNRAGDAIELVTKGRHDPCVGIRAVPVGEAMMACVLADAMLRHRGQCG
;
A
#
# COMPACT_ATOMS: atom_id res chain seq x y z
N TYR A 1 16.83 16.84 -6.62
CA TYR A 1 15.67 16.62 -5.75
C TYR A 1 16.03 16.04 -4.37
N LEU A 2 16.17 14.72 -4.16
CA LEU A 2 16.37 14.17 -2.81
C LEU A 2 17.67 14.65 -2.12
N ASP A 3 18.74 14.86 -2.88
CA ASP A 3 19.97 15.44 -2.36
C ASP A 3 19.80 16.90 -1.90
N GLU A 4 18.88 17.65 -2.50
CA GLU A 4 18.56 19.03 -2.09
C GLU A 4 17.79 19.02 -0.78
N ILE A 5 16.74 18.20 -0.67
CA ILE A 5 15.98 17.99 0.57
C ILE A 5 16.89 17.56 1.72
N ARG A 6 17.84 16.66 1.43
CA ARG A 6 18.83 16.23 2.41
C ARG A 6 19.76 17.38 2.83
N LYS A 7 20.20 18.22 1.90
CA LYS A 7 21.04 19.41 2.18
C LYS A 7 20.27 20.48 2.97
N GLU A 8 18.97 20.61 2.75
CA GLU A 8 18.07 21.47 3.52
C GLU A 8 17.84 20.96 4.96
N GLY A 9 18.29 19.74 5.27
CA GLY A 9 18.16 19.16 6.61
C GLY A 9 16.75 18.69 6.96
N THR A 10 15.89 18.53 5.96
CA THR A 10 14.49 18.08 6.09
C THR A 10 14.27 16.71 5.43
N SER A 11 13.03 16.23 5.43
CA SER A 11 12.62 14.97 4.82
C SER A 11 11.35 15.14 3.99
N ILE A 12 11.05 14.15 3.15
CA ILE A 12 9.86 14.11 2.32
C ILE A 12 9.18 12.74 2.41
N GLY A 13 7.87 12.72 2.14
CA GLY A 13 7.10 11.50 2.03
C GLY A 13 7.23 10.85 0.65
N ALA A 14 6.49 9.78 0.44
CA ALA A 14 6.35 9.12 -0.86
C ALA A 14 5.01 8.41 -0.95
N VAL A 15 4.58 8.12 -2.17
CA VAL A 15 3.57 7.10 -2.45
C VAL A 15 4.28 5.94 -3.11
N MET A 16 4.10 4.75 -2.55
CA MET A 16 4.61 3.50 -3.07
C MET A 16 3.46 2.73 -3.72
N GLU A 17 3.66 2.20 -4.92
CA GLU A 17 2.71 1.31 -5.60
C GLU A 17 3.35 -0.06 -5.78
N ILE A 18 2.65 -1.12 -5.35
CA ILE A 18 3.12 -2.49 -5.41
C ILE A 18 2.10 -3.31 -6.19
N HIS A 19 2.61 -4.15 -7.08
CA HIS A 19 1.82 -5.03 -7.93
C HIS A 19 2.15 -6.48 -7.64
N ALA A 20 1.14 -7.32 -7.54
CA ALA A 20 1.28 -8.77 -7.62
C ALA A 20 0.58 -9.28 -8.87
N SER A 21 1.37 -9.74 -9.83
CA SER A 21 0.89 -10.33 -11.07
C SER A 21 0.77 -11.85 -10.98
N GLY A 22 -0.12 -12.42 -11.79
CA GLY A 22 -0.29 -13.88 -11.88
C GLY A 22 -0.99 -14.52 -10.68
N VAL A 23 -1.64 -13.73 -9.84
CA VAL A 23 -2.46 -14.23 -8.73
C VAL A 23 -3.73 -14.88 -9.30
N PRO A 24 -4.01 -16.16 -9.02
CA PRO A 24 -5.24 -16.82 -9.48
C PRO A 24 -6.49 -16.13 -8.94
N ALA A 25 -7.60 -16.22 -9.67
CA ALA A 25 -8.89 -15.75 -9.18
C ALA A 25 -9.38 -16.59 -7.98
N GLY A 26 -10.03 -15.95 -7.01
CA GLY A 26 -10.69 -16.61 -5.88
C GLY A 26 -9.87 -16.72 -4.59
N TRP A 27 -8.69 -16.11 -4.49
CA TRP A 27 -7.97 -15.97 -3.21
C TRP A 27 -8.61 -14.87 -2.36
N GLY A 28 -8.67 -15.11 -1.05
CA GLY A 28 -9.40 -14.28 -0.09
C GLY A 28 -10.56 -15.05 0.54
N ALA A 29 -11.34 -14.38 1.38
CA ALA A 29 -12.50 -14.97 2.06
C ALA A 29 -13.64 -13.94 2.25
N PRO A 30 -14.88 -14.42 2.47
CA PRO A 30 -16.02 -13.55 2.74
C PRO A 30 -15.82 -12.71 4.01
N ILE A 31 -16.54 -11.58 4.09
CA ILE A 31 -16.70 -10.60 5.20
C ILE A 31 -15.47 -10.32 6.10
N TYR A 32 -14.92 -11.31 6.80
CA TYR A 32 -13.83 -11.16 7.79
C TYR A 32 -12.44 -11.54 7.30
N GLY A 33 -12.30 -12.08 6.08
CA GLY A 33 -11.00 -12.43 5.50
C GLY A 33 -10.82 -11.91 4.08
N LYS A 34 -11.40 -10.74 3.80
CA LYS A 34 -11.28 -10.11 2.48
C LYS A 34 -9.81 -9.74 2.23
N ILE A 35 -9.30 -10.10 1.06
CA ILE A 35 -7.86 -9.95 0.77
C ILE A 35 -7.42 -8.49 0.71
N ASP A 36 -8.28 -7.58 0.24
CA ASP A 36 -8.06 -6.13 0.28
C ASP A 36 -7.93 -5.59 1.72
N GLY A 37 -8.76 -6.07 2.64
CA GLY A 37 -8.70 -5.72 4.06
C GLY A 37 -7.41 -6.22 4.73
N GLU A 38 -6.99 -7.44 4.43
CA GLU A 38 -5.74 -8.01 4.95
C GLU A 38 -4.51 -7.31 4.38
N LEU A 39 -4.51 -7.00 3.07
CA LEU A 39 -3.47 -6.19 2.42
C LEU A 39 -3.43 -4.79 3.05
N ALA A 40 -4.58 -4.14 3.25
CA ALA A 40 -4.64 -2.84 3.88
C ALA A 40 -4.07 -2.85 5.31
N ALA A 41 -4.41 -3.86 6.11
CA ALA A 41 -3.87 -4.04 7.45
C ALA A 41 -2.34 -4.24 7.43
N ALA A 42 -1.85 -5.12 6.56
CA ALA A 42 -0.43 -5.40 6.44
C ALA A 42 0.36 -4.15 5.99
N MET A 43 -0.13 -3.43 4.98
CA MET A 43 0.50 -2.22 4.48
C MET A 43 0.46 -1.07 5.49
N MET A 44 -0.67 -0.86 6.17
CA MET A 44 -0.81 0.19 7.19
C MET A 44 0.06 -0.09 8.43
N SER A 45 0.45 -1.34 8.66
CA SER A 45 1.37 -1.71 9.74
C SER A 45 2.82 -1.23 9.50
N ILE A 46 3.17 -0.90 8.25
CA ILE A 46 4.50 -0.41 7.91
C ILE A 46 4.72 0.94 8.60
N ASN A 47 5.85 1.09 9.29
CA ASN A 47 6.19 2.35 9.93
C ASN A 47 6.16 3.50 8.94
N ALA A 48 5.57 4.62 9.36
CA ALA A 48 5.32 5.81 8.54
C ALA A 48 4.21 5.68 7.47
N ALA A 49 3.57 4.52 7.29
CA ALA A 49 2.35 4.43 6.48
C ALA A 49 1.21 5.24 7.12
N LYS A 50 0.48 5.99 6.28
CA LYS A 50 -0.63 6.87 6.69
C LYS A 50 -1.90 6.69 5.85
N GLY A 51 -1.82 5.99 4.72
CA GLY A 51 -2.93 5.73 3.81
C GLY A 51 -2.63 4.48 2.99
N VAL A 52 -3.66 3.69 2.69
CA VAL A 52 -3.57 2.54 1.80
C VAL A 52 -4.75 2.59 0.82
N GLU A 53 -4.47 2.29 -0.43
CA GLU A 53 -5.43 2.25 -1.53
C GLU A 53 -5.32 0.91 -2.27
N ILE A 54 -6.43 0.40 -2.78
CA ILE A 54 -6.48 -0.75 -3.69
C ILE A 54 -6.96 -0.25 -5.05
N GLY A 55 -6.25 -0.60 -6.12
CA GLY A 55 -6.60 -0.20 -7.48
C GLY A 55 -6.67 1.31 -7.67
N ALA A 56 -7.83 1.80 -8.14
CA ALA A 56 -8.10 3.22 -8.30
C ALA A 56 -8.13 4.00 -6.97
N GLY A 57 -8.26 3.30 -5.83
CA GLY A 57 -8.10 3.92 -4.51
C GLY A 57 -9.14 4.99 -4.19
N PHE A 58 -8.68 6.10 -3.62
CA PHE A 58 -9.53 7.28 -3.42
C PHE A 58 -10.04 7.87 -4.73
N GLY A 59 -9.33 7.67 -5.85
CA GLY A 59 -9.77 8.08 -7.18
C GLY A 59 -11.07 7.41 -7.63
N ALA A 60 -11.41 6.22 -7.12
CA ALA A 60 -12.69 5.58 -7.42
C ALA A 60 -13.89 6.38 -6.92
N ALA A 61 -13.72 7.27 -5.93
CA ALA A 61 -14.78 8.14 -5.45
C ALA A 61 -15.16 9.25 -6.45
N GLU A 62 -14.32 9.49 -7.45
CA GLU A 62 -14.53 10.52 -8.48
C GLU A 62 -15.10 9.94 -9.79
N LEU A 63 -15.25 8.61 -9.89
CA LEU A 63 -15.69 7.92 -11.10
C LEU A 63 -17.20 7.70 -11.14
N MET A 64 -17.79 7.82 -12.32
CA MET A 64 -19.15 7.34 -12.58
C MET A 64 -19.17 5.80 -12.59
N GLY A 65 -20.32 5.21 -12.27
CA GLY A 65 -20.45 3.75 -12.17
C GLY A 65 -20.03 2.99 -13.44
N HIS A 66 -20.25 3.56 -14.63
CA HIS A 66 -19.83 2.96 -15.90
C HIS A 66 -18.33 3.16 -16.20
N GLU A 67 -17.69 4.15 -15.61
CA GLU A 67 -16.25 4.39 -15.72
C GLU A 67 -15.46 3.52 -14.73
N ASN A 68 -16.02 3.26 -13.55
CA ASN A 68 -15.42 2.40 -12.54
C ASN A 68 -15.62 0.89 -12.82
N ALA A 69 -16.57 0.53 -13.67
CA ALA A 69 -16.87 -0.87 -13.99
C ALA A 69 -15.74 -1.49 -14.82
N ASP A 70 -15.07 -2.50 -14.27
CA ASP A 70 -14.09 -3.29 -15.01
C ASP A 70 -14.80 -4.29 -15.93
N GLU A 71 -15.07 -3.87 -17.16
CA GLU A 71 -15.77 -4.68 -18.16
C GLU A 71 -15.00 -5.95 -18.52
N MET A 72 -15.70 -7.09 -18.45
CA MET A 72 -15.16 -8.41 -18.80
C MET A 72 -15.45 -8.78 -20.24
N PHE A 73 -14.52 -9.48 -20.88
CA PHE A 73 -14.69 -10.07 -22.20
C PHE A 73 -13.89 -11.38 -22.32
N MET A 74 -14.16 -12.15 -23.37
CA MET A 74 -13.39 -13.36 -23.67
C MET A 74 -12.26 -13.02 -24.64
N ASP A 75 -11.02 -13.33 -24.27
CA ASP A 75 -9.84 -13.28 -25.14
C ASP A 75 -9.23 -14.68 -25.24
N ASN A 76 -9.25 -15.26 -26.44
CA ASN A 76 -8.70 -16.60 -26.71
C ASN A 76 -9.16 -17.69 -25.71
N GLY A 77 -10.43 -17.64 -25.30
CA GLY A 77 -11.01 -18.60 -24.35
C GLY A 77 -10.70 -18.33 -22.87
N LYS A 78 -10.03 -17.22 -22.55
CA LYS A 78 -9.77 -16.75 -21.18
C LYS A 78 -10.57 -15.48 -20.90
N ILE A 79 -10.95 -15.28 -19.64
CA ILE A 79 -11.57 -14.03 -19.19
C ILE A 79 -10.48 -12.94 -19.17
N ALA A 80 -10.78 -11.80 -19.77
CA ALA A 80 -9.96 -10.60 -19.76
C ALA A 80 -10.82 -9.40 -19.35
N PHE A 81 -10.15 -8.32 -18.93
CA PHE A 81 -10.78 -7.10 -18.44
C PHE A 81 -10.28 -5.88 -19.22
N LYS A 82 -11.15 -4.90 -19.49
CA LYS A 82 -10.75 -3.67 -20.20
C LYS A 82 -9.97 -2.69 -19.33
N SER A 83 -10.12 -2.77 -18.01
CA SER A 83 -9.51 -1.90 -17.00
C SER A 83 -9.28 -2.69 -15.70
N ASN A 84 -8.57 -2.09 -14.74
CA ASN A 84 -8.30 -2.68 -13.42
C ASN A 84 -8.53 -1.66 -12.29
N ASN A 85 -9.69 -0.99 -12.30
CA ASN A 85 -10.07 -0.01 -11.28
C ASN A 85 -10.25 -0.66 -9.90
N ASN A 86 -10.71 -1.92 -9.85
CA ASN A 86 -10.83 -2.70 -8.63
C ASN A 86 -9.47 -3.16 -8.05
N GLY A 87 -8.37 -2.98 -8.77
CA GLY A 87 -7.02 -3.31 -8.29
C GLY A 87 -6.80 -4.80 -8.04
N GLY A 88 -7.37 -5.66 -8.89
CA GLY A 88 -7.27 -7.11 -8.80
C GLY A 88 -8.13 -7.74 -7.72
N VAL A 89 -8.98 -6.96 -7.03
CA VAL A 89 -9.81 -7.46 -5.93
C VAL A 89 -11.27 -7.02 -6.11
N LEU A 90 -12.18 -7.98 -6.24
CA LEU A 90 -13.61 -7.74 -6.33
C LEU A 90 -14.33 -8.43 -5.17
N ALA A 91 -15.07 -7.64 -4.38
CA ALA A 91 -15.79 -8.12 -3.19
C ALA A 91 -14.92 -8.89 -2.17
N GLY A 92 -13.62 -8.58 -2.11
CA GLY A 92 -12.66 -9.21 -1.20
C GLY A 92 -12.00 -10.48 -1.73
N LEU A 93 -12.20 -10.82 -3.00
CA LEU A 93 -11.58 -11.96 -3.69
C LEU A 93 -10.72 -11.47 -4.85
N SER A 94 -9.60 -12.15 -5.10
CA SER A 94 -8.79 -11.88 -6.28
C SER A 94 -9.55 -12.17 -7.58
N THR A 95 -9.36 -11.34 -8.60
CA THR A 95 -10.07 -11.46 -9.90
C THR A 95 -9.26 -12.17 -10.98
N GLY A 96 -7.95 -12.40 -10.74
CA GLY A 96 -7.01 -12.84 -11.77
C GLY A 96 -6.29 -11.70 -12.49
N GLN A 97 -6.73 -10.45 -12.30
CA GLN A 97 -5.98 -9.26 -12.69
C GLN A 97 -4.85 -9.02 -11.68
N ASP A 98 -3.90 -8.16 -12.03
CA ASP A 98 -2.85 -7.74 -11.11
C ASP A 98 -3.45 -7.09 -9.87
N ILE A 99 -3.01 -7.53 -8.69
CA ILE A 99 -3.38 -6.90 -7.44
C ILE A 99 -2.53 -5.65 -7.27
N VAL A 100 -3.18 -4.48 -7.18
CA VAL A 100 -2.51 -3.18 -7.12
C VAL A 100 -2.79 -2.53 -5.78
N VAL A 101 -1.73 -2.21 -5.04
CA VAL A 101 -1.84 -1.55 -3.73
C VAL A 101 -0.93 -0.33 -3.69
N ARG A 102 -1.49 0.82 -3.30
CA ARG A 102 -0.70 2.04 -3.02
C ARG A 102 -0.64 2.34 -1.54
N VAL A 103 0.49 2.85 -1.08
CA VAL A 103 0.72 3.20 0.33
C VAL A 103 1.32 4.60 0.40
N ALA A 104 0.66 5.48 1.15
CA ALA A 104 1.18 6.80 1.47
C ALA A 104 2.12 6.72 2.67
N ILE A 105 3.38 7.07 2.48
CA ILE A 105 4.43 7.10 3.50
C ILE A 105 4.72 8.54 3.88
N LYS A 106 4.57 8.88 5.17
CA LYS A 106 4.87 10.23 5.67
C LYS A 106 6.39 10.52 5.68
N PRO A 107 6.79 11.80 5.67
CA PRO A 107 8.19 12.18 5.89
C PRO A 107 8.75 11.65 7.22
N THR A 108 10.05 11.35 7.24
CA THR A 108 10.80 10.95 8.44
C THR A 108 10.80 12.08 9.47
N SER A 109 10.42 11.80 10.72
CA SER A 109 10.36 12.84 11.77
C SER A 109 11.73 13.26 12.32
N SER A 110 12.77 12.45 12.12
CA SER A 110 14.15 12.77 12.52
C SER A 110 14.82 13.66 11.47
N ILE A 111 14.72 14.97 11.68
CA ILE A 111 15.28 16.00 10.81
C ILE A 111 16.29 16.89 11.57
N LEU A 112 17.13 17.59 10.82
CA LEU A 112 18.12 18.53 11.35
C LEU A 112 17.49 19.90 11.64
N THR A 113 16.39 20.23 10.98
CA THR A 113 15.61 21.44 11.26
C THR A 113 15.00 21.36 12.66
N PRO A 114 15.25 22.34 13.54
CA PRO A 114 14.67 22.36 14.87
C PRO A 114 13.14 22.42 14.84
N VAL A 115 12.50 21.66 15.72
CA VAL A 115 11.04 21.66 15.90
C VAL A 115 10.68 21.76 17.38
N GLN A 116 9.56 22.41 17.69
CA GLN A 116 9.05 22.47 19.05
C GLN A 116 8.56 21.08 19.50
N SER A 117 8.88 20.71 20.74
CA SER A 117 8.44 19.48 21.36
C SER A 117 8.34 19.64 22.89
N LEU A 118 8.01 18.56 23.59
CA LEU A 118 7.97 18.51 25.05
C LEU A 118 8.91 17.42 25.55
N ASN A 119 9.58 17.67 26.67
CA ASN A 119 10.33 16.63 27.39
C ASN A 119 9.37 15.75 28.23
N ARG A 120 9.90 14.75 28.95
CA ARG A 120 9.08 13.86 29.81
C ARG A 120 8.42 14.57 31.00
N ALA A 121 8.94 15.71 31.44
CA ALA A 121 8.36 16.53 32.50
C ALA A 121 7.27 17.50 31.97
N GLY A 122 7.10 17.60 30.64
CA GLY A 122 6.14 18.49 30.00
C GLY A 122 6.71 19.87 29.68
N ASP A 123 8.01 20.11 29.86
CA ASP A 123 8.61 21.40 29.52
C ASP A 123 8.82 21.52 28.01
N ALA A 124 8.56 22.71 27.48
CA ALA A 124 8.84 23.04 26.09
C ALA A 124 10.34 22.93 25.79
N ILE A 125 10.67 22.18 24.76
CA ILE A 125 12.04 22.01 24.26
C ILE A 125 12.08 22.25 22.75
N GLU A 126 13.25 22.60 22.27
CA GLU A 126 13.57 22.57 20.85
C GLU A 126 14.27 21.23 20.54
N LEU A 127 13.58 20.38 19.76
CA LEU A 127 14.07 19.06 19.40
C LEU A 127 14.81 19.13 18.07
N VAL A 128 16.08 18.68 18.08
CA VAL A 128 16.92 18.53 16.89
C VAL A 128 17.53 17.14 16.91
N THR A 129 17.36 16.37 15.84
CA THR A 129 17.92 15.01 15.77
C THR A 129 19.22 15.04 14.96
N LYS A 130 20.37 15.02 15.63
CA LYS A 130 21.68 15.03 14.96
C LYS A 130 22.02 13.65 14.39
N GLY A 131 22.72 13.61 13.25
CA GLY A 131 23.16 12.36 12.61
C GLY A 131 22.73 12.25 11.14
N ARG A 132 23.05 11.10 10.51
CA ARG A 132 22.61 10.80 9.14
C ARG A 132 21.24 10.15 9.19
N HIS A 133 20.22 10.87 8.73
CA HIS A 133 18.85 10.39 8.64
C HIS A 133 18.45 10.18 7.19
N ASP A 134 17.43 9.34 7.00
CA ASP A 134 16.87 9.05 5.69
C ASP A 134 15.98 10.22 5.25
N PRO A 135 16.30 10.90 4.12
CA PRO A 135 15.47 11.99 3.62
C PRO A 135 14.12 11.49 3.08
N CYS A 136 13.97 10.19 2.77
CA CYS A 136 12.71 9.60 2.35
C CYS A 136 12.67 8.09 2.67
N VAL A 137 12.08 7.75 3.82
CA VAL A 137 11.89 6.35 4.25
C VAL A 137 11.03 5.52 3.29
N GLY A 138 10.22 6.17 2.44
CA GLY A 138 9.38 5.48 1.46
C GLY A 138 10.17 4.62 0.47
N ILE A 139 11.41 4.99 0.13
CA ILE A 139 12.26 4.20 -0.77
C ILE A 139 12.58 2.84 -0.16
N ARG A 140 12.86 2.82 1.14
CA ARG A 140 13.16 1.59 1.88
C ARG A 140 11.91 0.82 2.29
N ALA A 141 10.73 1.46 2.23
CA ALA A 141 9.46 0.79 2.46
C ALA A 141 9.08 -0.14 1.29
N VAL A 142 9.60 0.09 0.07
CA VAL A 142 9.34 -0.75 -1.12
C VAL A 142 9.53 -2.26 -0.87
N PRO A 143 10.74 -2.74 -0.51
CA PRO A 143 10.93 -4.16 -0.26
C PRO A 143 10.13 -4.68 0.94
N VAL A 144 9.79 -3.81 1.90
CA VAL A 144 8.95 -4.20 3.05
C VAL A 144 7.51 -4.42 2.60
N GLY A 145 6.96 -3.53 1.77
CA GLY A 145 5.62 -3.67 1.24
C GLY A 145 5.49 -4.88 0.30
N GLU A 146 6.48 -5.13 -0.55
CA GLU A 146 6.53 -6.34 -1.38
C GLU A 146 6.49 -7.61 -0.51
N ALA A 147 7.28 -7.65 0.57
CA ALA A 147 7.28 -8.77 1.51
C ALA A 147 5.93 -8.92 2.24
N MET A 148 5.33 -7.80 2.68
CA MET A 148 4.00 -7.81 3.33
C MET A 148 2.91 -8.34 2.40
N MET A 149 2.90 -7.89 1.14
CA MET A 149 1.98 -8.40 0.12
C MET A 149 2.20 -9.89 -0.10
N ALA A 150 3.46 -10.34 -0.28
CA ALA A 150 3.77 -11.74 -0.47
C ALA A 150 3.30 -12.62 0.70
N CYS A 151 3.47 -12.17 1.94
CA CYS A 151 2.98 -12.87 3.12
C CYS A 151 1.46 -13.01 3.15
N VAL A 152 0.72 -11.93 2.86
CA VAL A 152 -0.75 -11.96 2.80
C VAL A 152 -1.22 -12.89 1.69
N LEU A 153 -0.63 -12.79 0.49
CA LEU A 153 -0.99 -13.65 -0.63
C LEU A 153 -0.66 -15.13 -0.38
N ALA A 154 0.48 -15.41 0.25
CA ALA A 154 0.83 -16.78 0.65
C ALA A 154 -0.18 -17.36 1.64
N ASP A 155 -0.62 -16.58 2.63
CA ASP A 155 -1.64 -17.02 3.58
C ASP A 155 -3.00 -17.24 2.89
N ALA A 156 -3.42 -16.32 2.01
CA ALA A 156 -4.65 -16.47 1.23
C ALA A 156 -4.60 -17.72 0.32
N MET A 157 -3.46 -17.99 -0.32
CA MET A 157 -3.23 -19.20 -1.10
C MET A 157 -3.37 -20.47 -0.26
N LEU A 158 -2.72 -20.52 0.91
CA LEU A 158 -2.76 -21.67 1.80
C LEU A 158 -4.17 -21.93 2.35
N ARG A 159 -4.90 -20.87 2.72
CA ARG A 159 -6.31 -20.97 3.13
C ARG A 159 -7.21 -21.47 2.00
N HIS A 160 -7.05 -20.94 0.79
CA HIS A 160 -7.80 -21.40 -0.38
C HIS A 160 -7.54 -22.88 -0.66
N ARG A 161 -6.27 -23.31 -0.66
CA ARG A 161 -5.88 -24.72 -0.82
C ARG A 161 -6.47 -25.61 0.27
N GLY A 162 -6.45 -25.15 1.52
CA GLY A 162 -7.03 -25.89 2.65
C GLY A 162 -8.55 -26.09 2.53
N GLN A 163 -9.26 -25.18 1.85
CA GLN A 163 -10.70 -25.26 1.63
C GLN A 163 -11.08 -26.06 0.38
N CYS A 164 -10.25 -25.98 -0.68
CA CYS A 164 -10.60 -26.46 -2.02
C CYS A 164 -9.80 -27.68 -2.51
N GLY A 165 -8.69 -28.07 -1.84
CA GLY A 165 -7.77 -29.14 -2.26
C GLY A 165 -6.46 -28.63 -2.86
#